data_AF-A0A8T4N3G0-F1
#
_entry.id   AF-A0A8T4N3G0-F1
#
_cell.length_a   1.000
_cell.length_b   1.000
_cell.length_c   1.000
_cell.angle_alpha   90.00
_cell.angle_beta   90.00
_cell.angle_gamma   90.00
#
_symmetry.space_group_name_H-M   'P 1'
#
loop_
_entity.id
_entity.type
_entity.pdbx_description
1 polymer ?
#
loop_
_entity_poly.entity_id
_entity_poly.type
_entity_poly.pdbx_seq_one_letter_code
_entity_poly.pdbx_strand_id
1 'polypeptide(L)' 'MNFEGRCSGPGLLTKDFLINKNMNAKNLFDSDDLFIEDSCEKFKIGKSPRVGVKNDLKILLRFYIKGNKCVSSLK' A
#
# COMPACT_ATOMS: atom_id res chain seq x y z
N MET A 1 16.06 6.75 3.65
CA MET A 1 15.34 5.91 2.68
C MET A 1 16.20 5.86 1.43
N ASN A 2 16.68 4.68 1.02
CA ASN A 2 17.61 4.53 -0.11
C ASN A 2 16.87 4.25 -1.44
N PHE A 3 15.62 4.69 -1.54
CA PHE A 3 14.75 4.48 -2.70
C PHE A 3 14.01 5.78 -3.00
N GLU A 4 14.14 6.28 -4.23
CA GLU A 4 13.57 7.56 -4.69
C GLU A 4 12.33 7.33 -5.59
N GLY A 5 11.46 6.41 -5.20
CA GLY A 5 10.19 6.15 -5.88
C GLY A 5 9.00 6.95 -5.33
N ARG A 6 8.04 7.24 -6.19
CA ARG A 6 6.71 7.74 -5.85
C ARG A 6 5.81 6.57 -5.47
N CYS A 7 5.72 6.27 -4.18
CA CYS A 7 4.87 5.17 -3.69
C CYS A 7 3.56 5.65 -3.04
N SER A 8 3.21 6.92 -3.18
CA SER A 8 2.05 7.53 -2.54
C SER A 8 0.74 7.29 -3.28
N GLY A 9 0.52 6.07 -3.76
CA GLY A 9 -0.71 5.67 -4.44
C GLY A 9 -0.58 4.26 -5.04
N PRO A 10 -1.68 3.51 -5.14
CA PRO A 10 -1.63 2.12 -5.59
C PRO A 10 -1.05 2.00 -7.01
N GLY A 11 -1.51 2.83 -7.96
CA GLY A 11 -0.99 2.82 -9.32
C GLY A 11 0.42 3.40 -9.48
N LEU A 12 0.88 4.24 -8.54
CA LEU A 12 2.26 4.75 -8.55
C LEU A 12 3.22 3.69 -8.00
N LEU A 13 2.85 3.05 -6.88
CA LEU A 13 3.56 1.91 -6.30
C LEU A 13 3.77 0.82 -7.35
N THR A 14 2.72 0.38 -8.04
CA THR A 14 2.85 -0.70 -9.03
C THR A 14 3.77 -0.31 -10.19
N LYS A 15 3.81 0.97 -10.60
CA LYS A 15 4.69 1.43 -11.68
C LYS A 15 6.15 1.40 -11.25
N ASP A 16 6.46 1.94 -10.07
CA ASP A 16 7.84 2.08 -9.62
C ASP A 16 8.46 0.72 -9.21
N PHE A 17 7.63 -0.25 -8.80
CA PHE A 17 8.04 -1.63 -8.54
C PHE A 17 7.84 -2.58 -9.75
N LEU A 18 7.50 -2.05 -10.92
CA LEU A 18 7.28 -2.83 -12.16
C LEU A 18 6.23 -3.97 -12.02
N ILE A 19 5.33 -3.85 -11.06
CA ILE A 19 4.23 -4.79 -10.84
C ILE A 19 3.22 -4.63 -11.98
N ASN A 20 3.05 -5.70 -12.74
CA ASN A 20 2.22 -5.72 -13.94
C ASN A 20 1.30 -6.95 -13.97
N LYS A 21 0.46 -7.04 -15.01
CA LYS A 21 -0.56 -8.11 -15.13
C LYS A 21 0.02 -9.53 -15.16
N ASN A 22 1.27 -9.71 -15.57
CA ASN A 22 1.90 -11.04 -15.61
C ASN A 22 2.18 -11.59 -14.20
N MET A 23 2.08 -10.75 -13.16
CA MET A 23 2.22 -11.15 -11.76
C MET A 23 0.86 -11.46 -11.10
N ASN A 24 -0.25 -11.29 -11.82
CA ASN A 24 -1.57 -11.64 -11.31
C ASN A 24 -1.65 -13.15 -11.02
N ALA A 25 -2.27 -13.50 -9.89
CA ALA A 25 -2.39 -14.88 -9.40
C ALA A 25 -1.07 -15.61 -9.11
N LYS A 26 0.08 -14.93 -9.12
CA LYS A 26 1.32 -15.49 -8.58
C LYS A 26 1.22 -15.64 -7.06
N ASN A 27 1.82 -16.71 -6.54
CA ASN A 27 1.97 -16.93 -5.11
C ASN A 27 2.97 -15.90 -4.54
N LEU A 28 2.65 -15.28 -3.41
CA LEU A 28 3.53 -14.32 -2.74
C LEU A 28 4.49 -14.98 -1.73
N PHE A 29 4.17 -16.20 -1.27
CA PHE A 29 4.98 -16.94 -0.30
C PHE A 29 6.12 -17.70 -0.95
N ASP A 30 5.94 -18.12 -2.21
CA ASP A 30 6.90 -18.90 -2.98
C ASP A 30 7.24 -18.17 -4.31
N SER A 31 7.73 -16.93 -4.21
CA SER A 31 8.15 -16.13 -5.37
C SER A 31 9.47 -15.42 -5.16
N ASP A 32 10.33 -15.49 -6.17
CA ASP A 32 11.59 -14.74 -6.22
C ASP A 32 11.40 -13.29 -6.72
N ASP A 33 10.27 -12.99 -7.38
CA ASP A 33 10.02 -11.69 -8.03
C ASP A 33 9.48 -10.64 -7.05
N LEU A 34 8.71 -11.07 -6.04
CA LEU A 34 8.04 -10.20 -5.07
C LEU A 34 7.84 -10.96 -3.76
N PHE A 35 8.24 -10.37 -2.65
CA PHE A 35 8.10 -10.95 -1.31
C PHE A 35 7.71 -9.88 -0.28
N ILE A 36 7.34 -10.34 0.92
CA ILE A 36 7.12 -9.49 2.10
C ILE A 36 8.15 -9.90 3.16
N GLU A 37 8.79 -8.91 3.78
CA GLU A 37 9.68 -9.12 4.93
C GLU A 37 9.06 -8.61 6.23
N ASP A 38 9.39 -9.26 7.33
CA ASP A 38 9.00 -8.81 8.67
C ASP A 38 9.75 -7.53 9.06
N SER A 39 9.04 -6.62 9.72
CA SER A 39 9.64 -5.42 10.32
C SER A 39 9.42 -5.41 11.83
N CYS A 40 10.44 -4.98 12.57
CA CYS A 40 10.37 -4.77 14.01
C CYS A 40 9.77 -3.41 14.39
N GLU A 41 9.40 -2.58 13.41
CA GLU A 41 8.88 -1.24 13.66
C GLU A 41 7.45 -1.26 14.21
N LYS A 42 7.17 -0.33 15.14
CA LYS A 42 5.84 -0.14 15.72
C LYS A 42 5.24 1.17 15.24
N PHE A 43 4.02 1.10 14.71
CA PHE A 43 3.36 2.25 14.14
C PHE A 43 2.04 2.58 14.81
N LYS A 44 1.72 3.88 14.90
CA LYS A 44 0.37 4.31 15.26
C LYS A 44 -0.52 4.22 14.03
N ILE A 45 -1.51 3.33 14.07
CA ILE A 45 -2.42 3.10 12.94
C ILE A 45 -3.59 4.09 12.95
N GLY A 46 -3.82 4.74 11.81
CA GLY A 46 -5.01 5.52 11.50
C GLY A 46 -6.02 4.68 10.71
N LYS A 47 -7.30 5.09 10.78
CA LYS A 47 -8.39 4.46 10.02
C LYS A 47 -9.18 5.56 9.29
N SER A 48 -9.61 5.28 8.07
CA SER A 48 -10.47 6.18 7.28
C SER A 48 -11.43 5.36 6.41
N PRO A 49 -12.45 5.98 5.79
CA PRO A 49 -13.13 5.37 4.66
C PRO A 49 -12.12 5.05 3.54
N ARG A 50 -12.47 4.09 2.68
CA ARG A 50 -11.67 3.77 1.49
C ARG A 50 -11.76 4.93 0.48
N VAL A 51 -10.69 5.10 -0.31
CA VAL A 51 -10.63 6.12 -1.36
C VAL A 51 -11.25 5.55 -2.64
N GLY A 52 -12.05 6.37 -3.35
CA GLY A 52 -12.61 5.98 -4.66
C GLY A 52 -13.86 5.09 -4.61
N VAL A 53 -14.45 4.87 -3.43
CA VAL A 53 -15.73 4.15 -3.27
C VAL A 53 -16.85 5.08 -2.86
N LYS A 54 -18.09 4.74 -3.24
CA LYS A 54 -19.31 5.53 -2.97
C LYS A 54 -20.21 4.93 -1.89
N ASN A 55 -20.26 3.60 -1.78
CA ASN A 55 -21.30 2.91 -1.00
C ASN A 55 -20.88 2.59 0.44
N ASP A 56 -19.59 2.31 0.68
CA ASP A 56 -19.11 1.82 1.98
C ASP A 56 -18.43 2.93 2.81
N LEU A 57 -18.88 4.18 2.66
CA LEU A 57 -18.23 5.35 3.27
C LEU A 57 -18.31 5.37 4.80
N LYS A 58 -19.29 4.67 5.38
CA LYS A 58 -19.48 4.62 6.84
C LYS A 58 -18.52 3.66 7.55
N ILE A 59 -17.87 2.76 6.81
CA ILE A 59 -17.00 1.73 7.37
C ILE A 59 -15.53 2.11 7.15
N LEU A 60 -14.75 2.15 8.23
CA LEU A 60 -13.35 2.56 8.20
C LEU A 60 -12.42 1.40 7.82
N LEU A 61 -12.52 0.94 6.56
CA LEU A 61 -11.77 -0.20 6.03
C LEU A 61 -10.41 0.15 5.41
N ARG A 62 -9.95 1.40 5.54
CA ARG A 62 -8.60 1.81 5.10
C ARG A 62 -7.73 2.09 6.30
N PHE A 63 -6.58 1.44 6.34
CA PHE A 63 -5.58 1.55 7.40
C PHE A 63 -4.30 2.19 6.87
N TYR A 64 -3.64 3.00 7.69
CA TYR A 64 -2.38 3.66 7.33
C TYR A 64 -1.60 4.06 8.58
N ILE A 65 -0.30 4.36 8.42
CA ILE A 65 0.54 4.88 9.50
C ILE A 65 0.26 6.37 9.68
N LYS A 66 -0.12 6.81 10.88
CA LYS A 66 -0.39 8.23 11.16
C LYS A 66 0.87 9.08 10.98
N GLY A 67 0.75 10.22 10.29
CA GLY A 67 1.85 11.16 10.04
C GLY A 67 2.84 10.71 8.96
N ASN A 68 2.63 9.56 8.32
CA ASN A 68 3.51 9.09 7.25
C ASN A 68 3.27 9.90 5.95
N LYS A 69 4.34 10.49 5.42
CA LYS A 69 4.33 11.35 4.21
C LYS A 69 4.03 10.57 2.92
N CYS A 70 4.20 9.25 2.94
CA CYS A 70 3.92 8.38 1.78
C CYS A 70 2.44 8.01 1.66
N VAL A 71 1.56 8.44 2.58
CA VAL A 71 0.13 8.14 2.50
C VAL A 71 -0.51 8.94 1.36
N SER A 72 -1.18 8.23 0.46
CA SER A 72 -1.74 8.80 -0.79
C SER A 72 -2.80 9.89 -0.62
N SER A 73 -3.52 9.88 0.50
CA SER A 73 -4.59 10.85 0.79
C SER A 73 -4.94 10.81 2.27
N LEU A 74 -4.87 11.95 2.94
CA LEU A 74 -5.38 12.15 4.28
C LEU A 74 -6.77 12.78 4.11
N LYS A 75 -7.79 11.94 3.94
CA LYS A 75 -9.19 12.35 4.04
C LYS A 75 -9.65 12.20 5.47
#